data_AF-A0AAW0YQG0-F1
#
_entry.id   AF-A0AAW0YQG0-F1
#
_cell.length_a   1.000
_cell.length_b   1.000
_cell.length_c   1.000
_cell.angle_alpha   90.00
_cell.angle_beta   90.00
_cell.angle_gamma   90.00
#
_symmetry.space_group_name_H-M   'P 1'
#
loop_
_entity.id
_entity.type
_entity.pdbx_description
1 polymer ?
#
loop_
_entity_poly.entity_id
_entity_poly.type
_entity_poly.pdbx_seq_one_letter_code
_entity_poly.pdbx_strand_id
1 'polypeptide(L)'
;MCGICFMCGWSISAQMLQEQVLSCCSSLSNRGPDACAMTLVPITAEVVGLFEGCLLWLQGDQPTTQPLLDHRGNLLLWNGDILAGLQVLLCGMGADEQLGGYSRHRARFTAAGWSALLEEISLEISRIHTRNLGRDNRILSDHGRAPRFPYLDEDVVNFLNSLPVWIKANLYLPRGVGEKLVLRVAAAHLGLTAAAVLPKRAIQFGSRIAKLENSRERGSDPCVRLVEK
;
A
#
# COMPACT_ATOMS: atom_id res chain seq x y z
N MET A 1 7.69 0.90 12.66
CA MET A 1 6.84 2.12 12.58
C MET A 1 7.70 3.25 13.03
N CYS A 2 7.89 4.30 12.23
CA CYS A 2 8.77 5.43 12.58
C CYS A 2 8.50 5.99 13.99
N GLY A 3 9.52 6.57 14.61
CA GLY A 3 9.46 7.17 15.92
C GLY A 3 9.85 8.64 15.88
N ILE A 4 9.18 9.47 16.67
CA ILE A 4 9.58 10.86 16.90
C ILE A 4 9.64 11.12 18.40
N CYS A 5 10.56 11.99 18.81
CA CYS A 5 10.63 12.51 20.17
C CYS A 5 10.83 14.02 20.13
N PHE A 6 10.06 14.69 20.99
CA PHE A 6 10.23 16.11 21.29
C PHE A 6 10.35 16.27 22.80
N MET A 7 11.38 16.99 23.23
CA MET A 7 11.56 17.39 24.61
C MET A 7 11.90 18.86 24.65
N CYS A 8 11.41 19.59 25.65
CA CYS A 8 11.83 20.97 25.89
C CYS A 8 12.09 21.20 27.37
N GLY A 9 12.99 22.13 27.68
CA GLY A 9 13.35 22.46 29.05
C GLY A 9 14.09 23.77 29.18
N TRP A 10 14.07 24.31 30.40
CA TRP A 10 14.91 25.43 30.81
C TRP A 10 16.34 24.96 31.00
N SER A 11 17.30 25.74 30.48
CA SER A 11 18.73 25.57 30.77
C SER A 11 19.22 24.12 30.64
N ILE A 12 18.87 23.45 29.54
CA ILE A 12 19.26 22.06 29.29
C ILE A 12 20.80 21.98 29.29
N SER A 13 21.37 21.33 30.31
CA SER A 13 22.80 21.06 30.35
C SER A 13 23.16 19.99 29.31
N ALA A 14 24.37 20.06 28.76
CA ALA A 14 24.85 19.07 27.79
C ALA A 14 24.76 17.62 28.32
N GLN A 15 24.91 17.46 29.64
CA GLN A 15 24.90 16.17 30.32
C GLN A 15 23.48 15.58 30.44
N MET A 16 22.49 16.40 30.81
CA MET A 16 21.07 15.99 30.81
C MET A 16 20.58 15.67 29.41
N LEU A 17 21.06 16.42 28.41
CA LEU A 17 20.75 16.15 27.02
C LEU A 17 21.27 14.77 26.60
N GLN A 18 22.53 14.46 26.92
CA GLN A 18 23.17 13.21 26.51
C GLN A 18 22.48 11.98 27.14
N GLU A 19 22.09 12.04 28.41
CA GLU A 19 21.36 10.96 29.09
C GLU A 19 19.97 10.71 28.50
N GLN A 20 19.22 11.79 28.24
CA GLN A 20 17.87 11.66 27.68
C GLN A 20 17.89 11.23 26.21
N VAL A 21 18.89 11.66 25.45
CA VAL A 21 19.15 11.20 24.07
C VAL A 21 19.47 9.72 24.05
N LEU A 22 20.37 9.24 24.91
CA LEU A 22 20.67 7.80 25.04
C LEU A 22 19.41 6.99 25.36
N SER A 23 18.58 7.48 26.28
CA SER A 23 17.30 6.86 26.63
C SER A 23 16.31 6.82 25.45
N CYS A 24 16.13 7.96 24.76
CA CYS A 24 15.23 8.08 23.62
C CYS A 24 15.69 7.24 22.43
N CYS A 25 16.97 7.32 22.04
CA CYS A 25 17.56 6.52 20.98
C CYS A 25 17.36 5.02 21.23
N SER A 26 17.55 4.55 22.47
CA SER A 26 17.35 3.12 22.81
C SER A 26 15.89 2.67 22.62
N SER A 27 14.93 3.58 22.82
CA SER A 27 13.50 3.30 22.67
C SER A 27 12.99 3.48 21.24
N LEU A 28 13.55 4.44 20.48
CA LEU A 28 13.08 4.84 19.15
C LEU A 28 13.81 4.15 18.00
N SER A 29 15.05 3.72 18.19
CA SER A 29 15.82 2.99 17.15
C SER A 29 15.13 1.70 16.72
N ASN A 30 14.49 0.97 17.65
CA ASN A 30 13.69 -0.22 17.34
C ASN A 30 12.48 0.07 16.42
N ARG A 31 12.07 1.34 16.34
CA ARG A 31 10.92 1.80 15.57
C ARG A 31 11.31 2.25 14.15
N GLY A 32 12.49 2.84 14.01
CA GLY A 32 13.06 3.32 12.75
C GLY A 32 14.54 2.95 12.61
N PRO A 33 14.86 1.73 12.15
CA PRO A 33 16.23 1.22 12.09
C PRO A 33 17.06 1.78 10.92
N ASP A 34 16.43 2.44 9.95
CA ASP A 34 17.10 2.81 8.69
C ASP A 34 17.82 4.15 8.78
N ALA A 35 17.29 5.10 9.55
CA ALA A 35 17.97 6.36 9.86
C ALA A 35 17.42 6.99 11.15
N CYS A 36 18.29 7.60 11.95
CA CYS A 36 17.88 8.48 13.06
C CYS A 36 18.69 9.78 12.98
N ALA A 37 18.02 10.91 13.19
CA ALA A 37 18.67 12.20 13.32
C ALA A 37 18.01 13.04 14.41
N MET A 38 18.76 14.02 14.91
CA MET A 38 18.34 14.90 16.00
C MET A 38 18.85 16.32 15.79
N THR A 39 18.12 17.31 16.30
CA THR A 39 18.56 18.70 16.34
C THR A 39 18.07 19.43 17.59
N LEU A 40 18.82 20.44 18.00
CA LEU A 40 18.47 21.34 19.10
C LEU A 40 18.07 22.69 18.53
N VAL A 41 16.93 23.20 18.97
CA VAL A 41 16.43 24.51 18.55
C VAL A 41 16.12 25.38 19.76
N PRO A 42 16.68 26.59 19.86
CA PRO A 42 16.21 27.58 20.82
C PRO A 42 14.75 27.93 20.53
N ILE A 43 13.84 27.63 21.47
CA ILE A 43 12.42 27.97 21.35
C ILE A 43 12.19 29.40 21.87
N THR A 44 12.84 29.74 22.98
CA THR A 44 12.89 31.09 23.56
C THR A 44 14.31 31.41 24.03
N ALA A 45 14.50 32.58 24.65
CA ALA A 45 15.78 32.93 25.28
C ALA A 45 16.22 31.96 26.40
N GLU A 46 15.27 31.23 26.99
CA GLU A 46 15.49 30.38 28.17
C GLU A 46 15.15 28.90 27.91
N VAL A 47 14.41 28.61 26.85
CA VAL A 47 13.91 27.26 26.51
C VAL A 47 14.63 26.73 25.27
N VAL A 48 15.17 25.52 25.38
CA VAL A 48 15.70 24.75 24.25
C VAL A 48 14.81 23.54 24.01
N GLY A 49 14.54 23.24 22.75
CA GLY A 49 13.84 22.05 22.30
C GLY A 49 14.80 21.05 21.65
N LEU A 50 14.72 19.79 22.05
CA LEU A 50 15.32 18.66 21.36
C LEU A 50 14.26 18.00 20.46
N PHE A 51 14.61 17.81 19.20
CA PHE A 51 13.78 17.15 18.20
C PHE A 51 14.56 15.96 17.64
N GLU A 52 14.00 14.75 17.75
CA GLU A 52 14.60 13.51 17.26
C GLU A 52 13.59 12.76 16.39
N GLY A 53 14.05 12.25 15.25
CA GLY A 53 13.27 11.39 14.38
C GLY A 53 14.04 10.14 14.00
N CYS A 54 13.42 8.99 14.20
CA CYS A 54 13.88 7.67 13.75
C CYS A 54 12.93 7.13 12.68
N LEU A 55 13.50 6.72 11.57
CA LEU A 55 12.81 6.45 10.31
C LEU A 55 12.94 4.96 9.96
N LEU A 56 11.79 4.33 9.70
CA LEU A 56 11.73 3.03 9.04
C LEU A 56 11.46 3.33 7.57
N TRP A 57 12.50 3.23 6.74
CA TRP A 57 12.46 3.55 5.33
C TRP A 57 11.82 2.41 4.55
N LEU A 58 10.66 2.68 3.96
CA LEU A 58 9.95 1.69 3.17
C LEU A 58 9.99 1.97 1.67
N GLN A 59 10.29 3.21 1.25
CA GLN A 59 10.05 3.68 -0.12
C GLN A 59 10.98 4.81 -0.55
N GLY A 60 11.66 4.65 -1.69
CA GLY A 60 12.58 5.64 -2.29
C GLY A 60 14.04 5.17 -2.26
N ASP A 61 14.92 5.84 -3.02
CA ASP A 61 16.29 5.35 -3.24
C ASP A 61 17.22 5.57 -2.04
N GLN A 62 16.96 6.60 -1.23
CA GLN A 62 17.76 6.96 -0.06
C GLN A 62 16.85 7.55 1.04
N PRO A 63 17.09 7.22 2.33
CA PRO A 63 16.28 7.72 3.43
C PRO A 63 16.35 9.25 3.55
N THR A 64 15.20 9.89 3.66
CA THR A 64 15.12 11.31 4.01
C THR A 64 15.15 11.45 5.53
N THR A 65 16.27 11.93 6.07
CA THR A 65 16.42 12.15 7.51
C THR A 65 15.55 13.31 8.01
N GLN A 66 15.11 13.20 9.26
CA GLN A 66 14.35 14.22 9.98
C GLN A 66 14.90 14.35 11.41
N PRO A 67 14.84 15.53 12.06
CA PRO A 67 14.10 16.74 11.68
C PRO A 67 14.70 17.52 10.49
N LEU A 68 13.85 18.19 9.72
CA LEU A 68 14.29 19.07 8.62
C LEU A 68 14.23 20.54 9.09
N LEU A 69 15.35 21.24 8.96
CA LEU A 69 15.49 22.66 9.29
C LEU A 69 15.72 23.46 8.00
N ASP A 70 14.95 24.53 7.80
CA ASP A 70 15.17 25.44 6.67
C ASP A 70 16.06 26.64 7.03
N HIS A 71 16.42 27.43 6.03
CA HIS A 71 17.25 28.63 6.17
C HIS A 71 16.58 29.78 6.96
N ARG A 72 15.28 29.68 7.24
CA ARG A 72 14.51 30.67 8.02
C ARG A 72 14.33 30.23 9.48
N GLY A 73 14.85 29.05 9.85
CA GLY A 73 14.71 28.48 11.18
C GLY A 73 13.41 27.71 11.40
N ASN A 74 12.62 27.44 10.34
CA ASN A 74 11.46 26.57 10.45
C ASN A 74 11.93 25.11 10.60
N LEU A 75 11.36 24.42 11.58
CA LEU A 75 11.63 23.00 11.82
C LEU A 75 10.39 22.18 11.48
N LEU A 76 10.58 21.13 10.68
CA LEU A 76 9.58 20.11 10.39
C LEU A 76 10.06 18.76 10.92
N LEU A 77 9.27 18.17 11.81
CA LEU A 77 9.43 16.80 12.32
C LEU A 77 8.08 16.09 12.17
N TRP A 78 8.07 14.91 11.56
CA TRP A 78 6.84 14.18 11.25
C TRP A 78 6.97 12.69 11.57
N ASN A 79 5.85 12.00 11.70
CA ASN A 79 5.88 10.54 11.83
C ASN A 79 5.64 9.91 10.45
N GLY A 80 6.63 9.18 9.92
CA GLY A 80 6.55 8.50 8.62
C GLY A 80 7.50 9.08 7.57
N ASP A 81 7.18 8.88 6.29
CA ASP A 81 7.95 9.37 5.15
C ASP A 81 7.17 10.47 4.42
N ILE A 82 7.79 11.62 4.14
CA ILE A 82 7.21 12.64 3.26
C ILE A 82 7.66 12.34 1.83
N LEU A 83 6.72 11.84 1.04
CA LEU A 83 6.91 11.69 -0.39
C LEU A 83 6.45 12.97 -1.09
N ALA A 84 7.29 13.53 -1.96
CA ALA A 84 6.85 14.55 -2.90
C ALA A 84 5.71 13.98 -3.77
N GLY A 85 4.48 14.44 -3.53
CA GLY A 85 3.44 14.74 -4.51
C GLY A 85 3.31 13.92 -5.80
N LEU A 86 3.58 12.60 -5.83
CA LEU A 86 3.35 11.78 -7.02
C LEU A 86 1.91 11.93 -7.52
N GLN A 87 1.72 12.72 -8.57
CA GLN A 87 0.40 12.98 -9.13
C GLN A 87 -0.17 11.73 -9.78
N VAL A 88 0.68 10.77 -10.18
CA VAL A 88 0.29 9.57 -10.89
C VAL A 88 0.56 8.33 -10.03
N LEU A 89 -0.44 7.46 -9.92
CA LEU A 89 -0.32 6.16 -9.25
C LEU A 89 -0.61 5.04 -10.25
N LEU A 90 0.32 4.09 -10.37
CA LEU A 90 0.09 2.87 -11.16
C LEU A 90 -0.66 1.85 -10.29
N CYS A 91 -1.86 1.48 -10.71
CA CYS A 91 -2.73 0.56 -9.97
C CYS A 91 -2.88 -0.77 -10.72
N GLY A 92 -2.74 -1.88 -10.01
CA GLY A 92 -2.86 -3.23 -10.55
C GLY A 92 -4.29 -3.71 -10.82
N MET A 93 -5.27 -2.82 -10.88
CA MET A 93 -6.67 -3.20 -11.16
C MET A 93 -6.82 -3.71 -12.60
N GLY A 94 -7.71 -4.69 -12.79
CA GLY A 94 -7.89 -5.37 -14.07
C GLY A 94 -7.07 -6.66 -14.22
N ALA A 95 -5.99 -6.83 -13.45
CA ALA A 95 -5.17 -8.03 -13.51
C ALA A 95 -5.94 -9.28 -13.02
N ASP A 96 -6.65 -9.16 -11.90
CA ASP A 96 -7.35 -10.31 -11.32
C ASP A 96 -8.62 -10.66 -12.09
N GLU A 97 -9.34 -9.66 -12.60
CA GLU A 97 -10.53 -9.81 -13.43
C GLU A 97 -10.19 -10.52 -14.75
N GLN A 98 -9.16 -10.09 -15.47
CA GLN A 98 -8.80 -10.66 -16.78
C GLN A 98 -8.09 -12.02 -16.71
N LEU A 99 -7.34 -12.28 -15.63
CA LEU A 99 -6.41 -13.41 -15.55
C LEU A 99 -6.84 -14.49 -14.54
N GLY A 100 -8.11 -14.51 -14.11
CA GLY A 100 -8.59 -15.59 -13.26
C GLY A 100 -8.06 -15.51 -11.81
N GLY A 101 -7.90 -14.30 -11.26
CA GLY A 101 -7.26 -14.09 -9.96
C GLY A 101 -8.13 -14.31 -8.72
N TYR A 102 -9.45 -14.13 -8.82
CA TYR A 102 -10.37 -14.28 -7.68
C TYR A 102 -10.69 -15.74 -7.34
N SER A 103 -10.92 -16.03 -6.06
CA SER A 103 -11.36 -17.36 -5.61
C SER A 103 -12.69 -17.80 -6.24
N ARG A 104 -13.58 -16.85 -6.56
CA ARG A 104 -14.85 -17.12 -7.25
C ARG A 104 -14.65 -17.64 -8.67
N HIS A 105 -13.59 -17.24 -9.37
CA HIS A 105 -13.24 -17.79 -10.69
C HIS A 105 -12.99 -19.29 -10.61
N ARG A 106 -12.21 -19.72 -9.60
CA ARG A 106 -12.01 -21.14 -9.32
C ARG A 106 -13.31 -21.84 -8.96
N ALA A 107 -14.17 -21.23 -8.14
CA ALA A 107 -15.46 -21.83 -7.79
C ALA A 107 -16.36 -22.04 -9.03
N ARG A 108 -16.45 -21.05 -9.93
CA ARG A 108 -17.20 -21.13 -11.18
C ARG A 108 -16.63 -22.18 -12.13
N PHE A 109 -15.29 -22.22 -12.24
CA PHE A 109 -14.60 -23.25 -13.02
C PHE A 109 -14.84 -24.66 -12.48
N THR A 110 -14.74 -24.87 -11.17
CA THR A 110 -15.01 -26.18 -10.55
C THR A 110 -16.46 -26.61 -10.76
N ALA A 111 -17.40 -25.66 -10.76
CA ALA A 111 -18.81 -25.95 -10.93
C ALA A 111 -19.19 -26.32 -12.38
N ALA A 112 -18.65 -25.62 -13.39
CA ALA A 112 -19.13 -25.72 -14.77
C ALA A 112 -18.05 -25.56 -15.86
N GLY A 113 -16.77 -25.67 -15.49
CA GLY A 113 -15.65 -25.72 -16.42
C GLY A 113 -15.28 -24.37 -17.06
N TRP A 114 -14.63 -24.45 -18.21
CA TRP A 114 -14.01 -23.30 -18.88
C TRP A 114 -15.00 -22.26 -19.41
N SER A 115 -16.16 -22.69 -19.92
CA SER A 115 -17.20 -21.79 -20.41
C SER A 115 -17.72 -20.89 -19.29
N ALA A 116 -18.05 -21.48 -18.14
CA ALA A 116 -18.52 -20.72 -16.98
C ALA A 116 -17.47 -19.76 -16.42
N LEU A 117 -16.18 -20.13 -16.47
CA LEU A 117 -15.10 -19.22 -16.12
C LEU A 117 -15.02 -18.03 -17.08
N LEU A 118 -15.12 -18.29 -18.38
CA LEU A 118 -15.04 -17.26 -19.41
C LEU A 118 -16.23 -16.27 -19.32
N GLU A 119 -17.43 -16.79 -19.08
CA GLU A 119 -18.62 -15.98 -18.81
C GLU A 119 -18.43 -15.09 -17.58
N GLU A 120 -17.92 -15.65 -16.47
CA GLU A 120 -17.65 -14.90 -15.24
C GLU A 120 -16.64 -13.78 -15.47
N ILE A 121 -15.51 -14.07 -16.11
CA ILE A 121 -14.48 -13.08 -16.44
C ILE A 121 -15.07 -11.97 -17.33
N SER A 122 -15.81 -12.35 -18.38
CA SER A 122 -16.42 -11.38 -19.31
C SER A 122 -17.40 -10.46 -18.58
N LEU A 123 -18.21 -11.01 -17.68
CA LEU A 123 -19.14 -10.26 -16.85
C LEU A 123 -18.41 -9.25 -15.94
N GLU A 124 -17.31 -9.65 -15.32
CA GLU A 124 -16.51 -8.77 -14.47
C GLU A 124 -15.92 -7.59 -15.24
N ILE A 125 -15.31 -7.86 -16.39
CA ILE A 125 -14.74 -6.81 -17.24
C ILE A 125 -15.83 -5.83 -17.68
N SER A 126 -17.01 -6.31 -18.08
CA SER A 126 -18.13 -5.44 -18.47
C SER A 126 -18.64 -4.53 -17.35
N ARG A 127 -18.39 -4.88 -16.07
CA ARG A 127 -18.89 -4.15 -14.89
C ARG A 127 -17.79 -3.49 -14.05
N ILE A 128 -16.52 -3.62 -14.44
CA ILE A 128 -15.39 -3.15 -13.62
C ILE A 128 -15.46 -1.65 -13.35
N HIS A 129 -15.94 -0.87 -14.33
CA HIS A 129 -16.09 0.58 -14.25
C HIS A 129 -17.03 1.01 -13.11
N THR A 130 -18.16 0.33 -12.92
CA THR A 130 -19.16 0.65 -11.89
C THR A 130 -18.88 -0.02 -10.55
N ARG A 131 -18.24 -1.19 -10.54
CA ARG A 131 -17.98 -1.96 -9.32
C ARG A 131 -16.72 -1.52 -8.59
N ASN A 132 -15.64 -1.25 -9.32
CA ASN A 132 -14.32 -1.00 -8.74
C ASN A 132 -13.83 0.40 -9.11
N LEU A 133 -13.64 0.67 -10.42
CA LEU A 133 -12.91 1.86 -10.88
C LEU A 133 -13.58 3.17 -10.44
N GLY A 134 -14.91 3.26 -10.50
CA GLY A 134 -15.62 4.50 -10.17
C GLY A 134 -15.52 4.91 -8.70
N ARG A 135 -15.45 3.95 -7.76
CA ARG A 135 -15.21 4.27 -6.34
C ARG A 135 -13.75 4.66 -6.13
N ASP A 136 -12.84 3.83 -6.64
CA ASP A 136 -11.42 3.96 -6.35
C ASP A 136 -10.85 5.23 -7.00
N ASN A 137 -11.30 5.59 -8.22
CA ASN A 137 -10.93 6.84 -8.88
C ASN A 137 -11.38 8.09 -8.12
N ARG A 138 -12.59 8.09 -7.54
CA ARG A 138 -13.09 9.23 -6.76
C ARG A 138 -12.26 9.45 -5.49
N ILE A 139 -11.94 8.37 -4.77
CA ILE A 139 -11.09 8.45 -3.57
C ILE A 139 -9.70 8.99 -3.94
N LEU A 140 -9.09 8.48 -5.01
CA LEU A 140 -7.76 8.93 -5.42
C LEU A 140 -7.77 10.40 -5.90
N SER A 141 -8.80 10.79 -6.66
CA SER A 141 -8.94 12.16 -7.17
C SER A 141 -9.15 13.18 -6.05
N ASP A 142 -9.90 12.81 -5.00
CA ASP A 142 -10.08 13.64 -3.79
C ASP A 142 -8.75 13.94 -3.09
N HIS A 143 -7.78 13.03 -3.20
CA HIS A 143 -6.40 13.19 -2.70
C HIS A 143 -5.43 13.80 -3.73
N GLY A 144 -5.93 14.35 -4.84
CA GLY A 144 -5.10 14.94 -5.89
C GLY A 144 -4.22 13.93 -6.63
N ARG A 145 -4.64 12.65 -6.67
CA ARG A 145 -3.92 11.56 -7.35
C ARG A 145 -4.70 11.07 -8.56
N ALA A 146 -4.01 10.94 -9.69
CA ALA A 146 -4.51 10.37 -10.93
C ALA A 146 -4.07 8.90 -11.06
N PRO A 147 -4.98 7.93 -10.95
CA PRO A 147 -4.64 6.55 -11.19
C PRO A 147 -4.37 6.29 -12.69
N ARG A 148 -3.45 5.37 -12.97
CA ARG A 148 -3.28 4.72 -14.27
C ARG A 148 -3.40 3.22 -14.06
N PHE A 149 -4.03 2.55 -15.00
CA PHE A 149 -4.36 1.13 -14.89
C PHE A 149 -3.72 0.35 -16.04
N PRO A 150 -2.41 -0.01 -15.96
CA PRO A 150 -1.71 -0.65 -17.06
C PRO A 150 -2.36 -1.94 -17.57
N TYR A 151 -3.05 -2.69 -16.70
CA TYR A 151 -3.76 -3.90 -17.11
C TYR A 151 -5.04 -3.62 -17.91
N LEU A 152 -5.59 -2.41 -17.83
CA LEU A 152 -6.77 -1.98 -18.57
C LEU A 152 -6.42 -1.11 -19.77
N ASP A 153 -5.14 -1.02 -20.11
CA ASP A 153 -4.69 -0.45 -21.37
C ASP A 153 -5.27 -1.26 -22.53
N GLU A 154 -5.71 -0.58 -23.60
CA GLU A 154 -6.42 -1.22 -24.72
C GLU A 154 -5.59 -2.31 -25.38
N ASP A 155 -4.28 -2.10 -25.54
CA ASP A 155 -3.40 -3.10 -26.17
C ASP A 155 -3.23 -4.33 -25.27
N VAL A 156 -3.13 -4.12 -23.95
CA VAL A 156 -3.06 -5.22 -22.98
C VAL A 156 -4.37 -6.00 -22.96
N VAL A 157 -5.51 -5.32 -22.95
CA VAL A 157 -6.84 -5.95 -22.97
C VAL A 157 -7.04 -6.74 -24.27
N ASN A 158 -6.68 -6.16 -25.41
CA ASN A 158 -6.78 -6.80 -26.73
C ASN A 158 -5.88 -8.04 -26.81
N PHE A 159 -4.62 -7.91 -26.38
CA PHE A 159 -3.69 -9.04 -26.30
C PHE A 159 -4.27 -10.15 -25.42
N LEU A 160 -4.71 -9.84 -24.21
CA LEU A 160 -5.30 -10.84 -23.33
C LEU A 160 -6.55 -11.46 -23.94
N ASN A 161 -7.46 -10.70 -24.56
CA ASN A 161 -8.66 -11.25 -25.19
C ASN A 161 -8.37 -12.20 -26.35
N SER A 162 -7.23 -12.05 -27.03
CA SER A 162 -6.79 -12.99 -28.08
C SER A 162 -6.34 -14.35 -27.52
N LEU A 163 -5.96 -14.43 -26.24
CA LEU A 163 -5.47 -15.65 -25.61
C LEU A 163 -6.62 -16.55 -25.14
N PRO A 164 -6.51 -17.88 -25.36
CA PRO A 164 -7.42 -18.83 -24.72
C PRO A 164 -7.36 -18.75 -23.19
N VAL A 165 -8.50 -18.92 -22.52
CA VAL A 165 -8.60 -18.74 -21.06
C VAL A 165 -7.67 -19.66 -20.27
N TRP A 166 -7.40 -20.87 -20.77
CA TRP A 166 -6.50 -21.84 -20.14
C TRP A 166 -5.02 -21.43 -20.18
N ILE A 167 -4.62 -20.52 -21.07
CA ILE A 167 -3.29 -19.90 -21.06
C ILE A 167 -3.19 -18.83 -19.97
N LYS A 168 -4.29 -18.10 -19.73
CA LYS A 168 -4.37 -17.06 -18.69
C LYS A 168 -4.34 -17.66 -17.29
N ALA A 169 -5.08 -18.77 -17.09
CA ALA A 169 -5.17 -19.47 -15.82
C ALA A 169 -5.36 -20.97 -16.03
N ASN A 170 -4.63 -21.78 -15.25
CA ASN A 170 -4.82 -23.23 -15.19
C ASN A 170 -5.38 -23.63 -13.82
N LEU A 171 -6.70 -23.63 -13.70
CA LEU A 171 -7.40 -23.84 -12.43
C LEU A 171 -7.51 -25.32 -12.02
N TYR A 172 -6.94 -26.26 -12.79
CA TYR A 172 -6.67 -27.62 -12.31
C TYR A 172 -5.49 -27.64 -11.31
N LEU A 173 -4.58 -26.67 -11.41
CA LEU A 173 -3.45 -26.55 -10.48
C LEU A 173 -3.91 -26.03 -9.11
N PRO A 174 -3.13 -26.30 -8.04
CA PRO A 174 -3.44 -25.82 -6.70
C PRO A 174 -3.60 -24.28 -6.62
N ARG A 175 -4.29 -23.84 -5.58
CA ARG A 175 -4.48 -22.41 -5.27
C ARG A 175 -3.12 -21.74 -5.08
N GLY A 176 -2.94 -20.60 -5.73
CA GLY A 176 -1.69 -19.84 -5.70
C GLY A 176 -0.72 -20.21 -6.82
N VAL A 177 -1.02 -21.25 -7.60
CA VAL A 177 -0.22 -21.67 -8.76
C VAL A 177 -0.99 -21.41 -10.05
N GLY A 178 -2.24 -21.89 -10.12
CA GLY A 178 -3.05 -21.88 -11.33
C GLY A 178 -3.64 -20.52 -11.72
N GLU A 179 -3.95 -19.68 -10.74
CA GLU A 179 -4.51 -18.35 -10.97
C GLU A 179 -3.46 -17.41 -11.57
N LYS A 180 -3.82 -16.59 -12.57
CA LYS A 180 -2.94 -15.60 -13.18
C LYS A 180 -1.66 -16.19 -13.76
N LEU A 181 -1.75 -17.39 -14.31
CA LEU A 181 -0.62 -18.18 -14.78
C LEU A 181 0.32 -17.40 -15.70
N VAL A 182 -0.21 -16.76 -16.75
CA VAL A 182 0.60 -15.97 -17.69
C VAL A 182 1.36 -14.84 -17.00
N LEU A 183 0.73 -14.16 -16.03
CA LEU A 183 1.37 -13.09 -15.26
C LEU A 183 2.44 -13.63 -14.30
N ARG A 184 2.23 -14.81 -13.72
CA ARG A 184 3.25 -15.46 -12.87
C ARG A 184 4.48 -15.85 -13.68
N VAL A 185 4.29 -16.38 -14.88
CA VAL A 185 5.38 -16.72 -15.79
C VAL A 185 6.14 -15.46 -16.21
N ALA A 186 5.43 -14.39 -16.60
CA ALA A 186 6.05 -13.11 -16.93
C ALA A 186 6.83 -12.53 -15.74
N ALA A 187 6.26 -12.54 -14.53
CA ALA A 187 6.93 -12.08 -13.31
C ALA A 187 8.21 -12.88 -13.03
N ALA A 188 8.16 -14.21 -13.15
CA ALA A 188 9.33 -15.06 -12.98
C ALA A 188 10.41 -14.78 -14.05
N HIS A 189 10.03 -14.56 -15.30
CA HIS A 189 10.95 -14.20 -16.38
C HIS A 189 11.65 -12.85 -16.14
N LEU A 190 10.96 -11.91 -15.48
CA LEU A 190 11.50 -10.62 -15.05
C LEU A 190 12.31 -10.71 -13.74
N GLY A 191 12.55 -11.91 -13.20
CA GLY A 191 13.30 -12.11 -11.95
C GLY A 191 12.49 -11.90 -10.66
N LEU A 192 11.19 -11.64 -10.75
CA LEU A 192 10.28 -11.45 -9.60
C LEU A 192 9.81 -12.79 -9.03
N THR A 193 10.74 -13.71 -8.78
CA THR A 193 10.47 -15.11 -8.43
C THR A 193 9.67 -15.26 -7.13
N ALA A 194 9.95 -14.44 -6.11
CA ALA A 194 9.22 -14.43 -4.85
C ALA A 194 7.76 -13.97 -5.03
N ALA A 195 7.53 -12.92 -5.82
CA ALA A 195 6.18 -12.40 -6.06
C ALA A 195 5.36 -13.35 -6.95
N ALA A 196 6.01 -14.01 -7.91
CA ALA A 196 5.39 -14.92 -8.87
C ALA A 196 4.67 -16.11 -8.22
N VAL A 197 5.01 -16.48 -6.98
CA VAL A 197 4.42 -17.63 -6.26
C VAL A 197 3.39 -17.24 -5.20
N LEU A 198 3.19 -15.94 -4.93
CA LEU A 198 2.26 -15.52 -3.89
C LEU A 198 0.79 -15.68 -4.33
N PRO A 199 -0.07 -16.30 -3.50
CA PRO A 199 -1.50 -16.35 -3.80
C PRO A 199 -2.13 -14.96 -3.67
N LYS A 200 -3.12 -14.66 -4.51
CA LYS A 200 -3.88 -13.41 -4.40
C LYS A 200 -4.48 -13.31 -2.99
N ARG A 201 -4.24 -12.17 -2.35
CA ARG A 201 -4.93 -11.72 -1.14
C ARG A 201 -5.40 -10.29 -1.38
N ALA A 202 -6.71 -10.04 -1.27
CA ALA A 202 -7.22 -8.67 -1.39
C ALA A 202 -6.71 -7.84 -0.21
N ILE A 203 -6.53 -6.54 -0.43
CA ILE A 203 -5.86 -5.64 0.53
C ILE A 203 -6.51 -5.70 1.91
N GLN A 204 -7.85 -5.76 1.98
CA GLN A 204 -8.58 -5.78 3.24
C GLN A 204 -8.37 -7.05 4.07
N PHE A 205 -8.05 -8.17 3.41
CA PHE A 205 -7.70 -9.42 4.07
C PHE A 205 -6.21 -9.47 4.42
N GLY A 206 -5.36 -8.92 3.55
CA GLY A 206 -3.92 -8.82 3.77
C GLY A 206 -3.57 -7.92 4.95
N SER A 207 -4.21 -6.74 5.04
CA SER A 207 -4.04 -5.78 6.14
C SER A 207 -4.76 -6.19 7.43
N ARG A 208 -5.57 -7.24 7.38
CA ARG A 208 -6.45 -7.70 8.46
C ARG A 208 -7.53 -6.68 8.88
N ILE A 209 -7.73 -5.59 8.13
CA ILE A 209 -8.77 -4.59 8.44
C ILE A 209 -10.18 -5.20 8.40
N ALA A 210 -10.39 -6.21 7.55
CA ALA A 210 -11.66 -6.95 7.51
C ALA A 210 -12.01 -7.67 8.83
N LYS A 211 -11.05 -7.86 9.75
CA LYS A 211 -11.32 -8.42 11.09
C LYS A 211 -11.83 -7.37 12.09
N LEU A 212 -11.67 -6.09 11.79
CA LEU A 212 -12.21 -4.99 12.59
C LEU A 212 -13.69 -4.74 12.26
N GLU A 213 -14.12 -5.20 11.08
CA GLU A 213 -15.51 -5.11 10.63
C GLU A 213 -16.34 -6.28 11.16
N ASN A 214 -17.65 -6.04 11.31
CA ASN A 214 -18.58 -7.09 11.70
C ASN A 214 -18.66 -8.16 10.60
N SER A 215 -18.46 -9.43 10.97
CA SER A 215 -18.44 -10.55 10.01
C SER A 215 -19.74 -10.78 9.25
N ARG A 216 -20.85 -10.20 9.74
CA ARG A 216 -22.17 -10.26 9.08
C ARG A 216 -22.39 -9.13 8.06
N GLU A 217 -21.61 -8.05 8.14
CA GLU A 217 -21.71 -6.92 7.21
C GLU A 217 -21.05 -7.28 5.88
N ARG A 218 -21.76 -7.01 4.78
CA ARG A 218 -21.24 -7.16 3.42
C ARG A 218 -20.83 -5.80 2.89
N GLY A 219 -19.86 -5.77 1.97
CA GLY A 219 -19.43 -4.51 1.34
C GLY A 219 -20.51 -3.80 0.50
N SER A 220 -21.66 -4.44 0.27
CA SER A 220 -22.85 -3.83 -0.35
C SER A 220 -23.76 -3.12 0.64
N ASP A 221 -23.57 -3.34 1.93
CA ASP A 221 -24.49 -2.89 2.96
C ASP A 221 -24.19 -1.42 3.31
N PRO A 222 -25.21 -0.58 3.57
CA PRO A 222 -25.00 0.77 4.07
C PRO A 222 -24.23 0.74 5.40
N CYS A 223 -23.12 1.50 5.48
CA CYS A 223 -22.35 1.60 6.70
C CYS A 223 -23.07 2.50 7.72
N VAL A 224 -23.79 1.89 8.67
CA VAL A 224 -24.56 2.61 9.70
C VAL A 224 -23.72 3.64 10.48
N ARG A 225 -22.43 3.37 10.67
CA ARG A 225 -21.45 4.26 11.35
C ARG A 225 -21.23 5.59 10.63
N LEU A 226 -21.53 5.67 9.34
CA LEU A 226 -21.39 6.88 8.53
C LEU A 226 -22.72 7.61 8.31
N VAL A 227 -23.85 6.98 8.64
CA VAL A 227 -25.20 7.55 8.45
C VAL A 227 -25.65 8.32 9.70
N GLU A 228 -25.07 8.03 10.86
CA GLU A 228 -25.41 8.67 12.15
C GLU A 228 -24.59 9.94 12.47
N LYS A 229 -23.93 10.55 11.48
CA LYS A 229 -23.25 11.86 11.63
C LYS A 229 -24.07 12.98 10.99
#